data_AF-W2T7V2-F1
#
_entry.id   AF-W2T7V2-F1
#
_cell.length_a   1.000
_cell.length_b   1.000
_cell.length_c   1.000
_cell.angle_alpha   90.00
_cell.angle_beta   90.00
_cell.angle_gamma   90.00
#
_symmetry.space_group_name_H-M   'P 1'
#
loop_
_entity.id
_entity.type
_entity.pdbx_description
1 polymer ?
#
loop_
_entity_poly.entity_id
_entity_poly.type
_entity_poly.pdbx_seq_one_letter_code
_entity_poly.pdbx_strand_id
1 'polypeptide(L)'
;MKSSSRKRNDSFTRHHTMVRKMICDYFKRPTVLKSRTLQLSSLEGIWHDSNDMLNDPDTKVPTLKVLIEMTETQYSQLGLPLKHTFFKAIQQIGCEELSLKWLNVLSEYGKTITGFEKDMDVLVAKWVGETLLAKDHPQTLLVLELAQHLIQSVSCAIKVTVPQPVYRLTYIRHNAAFIGDESLKTIVHAVCVRACKTMDPLISNCLEVLDSVLKYSDLPPSELMSVVATFCVLVCENKFREQAWSLARSLLTSQMGQRTRKALISILNGTGTGQRLHGERRANDEPNEKKMKRMLRGAIFCLANANWGTAQIDTVRCSLASIIEPMRNAVQVDETICYGFGGVIFMSIRSDVLFDIRRLIQKHGRDLQHMTWIKIVELFETVIDLCEQRLEYAQNCENSLHQILLLTEQLYSDGHFAAPPDLLYDLIEKCADRRPDTSVVKLIQYRSMAMSELHAFYTKYRLLYEHELVTQLMIPILQETEHESSSRIQYLMLNILFDVAKTVSLRDDARLFESVMGIVRQLFISSIVQTTAETAIEDEDDAETVVAPSRPPPRVPAAKAGCKLPEK
;
A
#
# COMPACT_ATOMS: atom_id res chain seq x y z
N MET A 1 -62.14 28.20 -48.51
CA MET A 1 -60.71 28.14 -48.13
C MET A 1 -60.41 27.34 -46.85
N LYS A 2 -61.27 27.29 -45.82
CA LYS A 2 -61.03 26.50 -44.58
C LYS A 2 -61.15 24.96 -44.74
N SER A 3 -61.90 24.45 -45.73
CA SER A 3 -62.06 22.99 -45.94
C SER A 3 -60.87 22.34 -46.66
N SER A 4 -60.13 23.09 -47.48
CA SER A 4 -58.95 22.58 -48.21
C SER A 4 -57.70 22.52 -47.32
N SER A 5 -57.62 23.34 -46.27
CA SER A 5 -56.55 23.29 -45.26
C SER A 5 -56.74 22.10 -44.31
N ARG A 6 -57.98 21.82 -43.88
CA ARG A 6 -58.31 20.65 -43.03
C ARG A 6 -58.08 19.31 -43.74
N LYS A 7 -58.46 19.21 -45.02
CA LYS A 7 -58.20 17.99 -45.85
C LYS A 7 -56.71 17.78 -46.16
N ARG A 8 -55.92 18.85 -46.32
CA ARG A 8 -54.45 18.73 -46.46
C ARG A 8 -53.78 18.30 -45.17
N ASN A 9 -54.23 18.81 -44.03
CA ASN A 9 -53.72 18.34 -42.73
C ASN A 9 -54.09 16.86 -42.50
N ASP A 10 -55.34 16.45 -42.72
CA ASP A 10 -55.72 15.03 -42.59
C ASP A 10 -55.00 14.10 -43.58
N SER A 11 -54.74 14.55 -44.82
CA SER A 11 -53.96 13.75 -45.78
C SER A 11 -52.49 13.67 -45.40
N PHE A 12 -51.91 14.76 -44.88
CA PHE A 12 -50.54 14.81 -44.41
C PHE A 12 -50.35 13.92 -43.18
N THR A 13 -51.28 13.97 -42.20
CA THR A 13 -51.26 13.10 -41.02
C THR A 13 -51.46 11.63 -41.39
N ARG A 14 -52.35 11.31 -42.35
CA ARG A 14 -52.52 9.94 -42.87
C ARG A 14 -51.31 9.45 -43.66
N HIS A 15 -50.69 10.31 -44.47
CA HIS A 15 -49.47 9.97 -45.20
C HIS A 15 -48.31 9.72 -44.23
N HIS A 16 -48.17 10.57 -43.21
CA HIS A 16 -47.19 10.38 -42.14
C HIS A 16 -47.45 9.10 -41.33
N THR A 17 -48.72 8.74 -41.07
CA THR A 17 -49.08 7.50 -40.37
C THR A 17 -48.84 6.26 -41.26
N MET A 18 -49.08 6.37 -42.56
CA MET A 18 -48.82 5.32 -43.54
C MET A 18 -47.31 5.13 -43.79
N VAL A 19 -46.55 6.22 -43.86
CA VAL A 19 -45.08 6.23 -43.92
C VAL A 19 -44.52 5.67 -42.63
N ARG A 20 -44.98 6.08 -41.44
CA ARG A 20 -44.60 5.47 -40.15
C ARG A 20 -44.92 3.98 -40.08
N LYS A 21 -46.07 3.53 -40.59
CA LYS A 21 -46.44 2.12 -40.65
C LYS A 21 -45.58 1.34 -41.65
N MET A 22 -45.32 1.92 -42.82
CA MET A 22 -44.39 1.35 -43.80
C MET A 22 -42.99 1.28 -43.26
N ILE A 23 -42.47 2.35 -42.65
CA ILE A 23 -41.18 2.44 -41.96
C ILE A 23 -41.10 1.36 -40.88
N CYS A 24 -42.06 1.29 -39.95
CA CYS A 24 -42.14 0.21 -38.96
C CYS A 24 -42.20 -1.21 -39.56
N ASP A 25 -42.92 -1.42 -40.67
CA ASP A 25 -43.03 -2.73 -41.34
C ASP A 25 -41.80 -3.06 -42.22
N TYR A 26 -41.13 -2.06 -42.78
CA TYR A 26 -39.85 -2.15 -43.49
C TYR A 26 -38.72 -2.48 -42.49
N PHE A 27 -38.80 -1.91 -41.30
CA PHE A 27 -37.90 -2.10 -40.17
C PHE A 27 -38.04 -3.45 -39.46
N LYS A 28 -39.11 -4.21 -39.74
CA LYS A 28 -39.18 -5.63 -39.37
C LYS A 28 -38.34 -6.53 -40.29
N ARG A 29 -37.84 -6.03 -41.44
CA ARG A 29 -37.03 -6.78 -42.40
C ARG A 29 -35.64 -6.15 -42.55
N PRO A 30 -34.63 -6.56 -41.76
CA PRO A 30 -33.28 -6.00 -41.79
C PRO A 30 -32.49 -6.25 -43.10
N THR A 31 -33.09 -6.95 -44.07
CA THR A 31 -32.41 -7.37 -45.32
C THR A 31 -32.22 -6.26 -46.34
N VAL A 32 -33.03 -5.18 -46.32
CA VAL A 32 -32.92 -4.12 -47.35
C VAL A 32 -31.70 -3.22 -47.13
N LEU A 33 -31.44 -2.80 -45.89
CA LEU A 33 -30.26 -1.99 -45.54
C LEU A 33 -28.95 -2.76 -45.73
N LYS A 34 -28.97 -4.10 -45.60
CA LYS A 34 -27.82 -4.97 -45.83
C LYS A 34 -27.54 -5.26 -47.31
N SER A 35 -28.54 -5.13 -48.18
CA SER A 35 -28.44 -5.55 -49.59
C SER A 35 -28.18 -4.41 -50.58
N ARG A 36 -28.31 -3.15 -50.15
CA ARG A 36 -28.15 -1.98 -51.02
C ARG A 36 -27.43 -0.85 -50.31
N THR A 37 -26.55 -0.15 -51.02
CA THR A 37 -25.98 1.12 -50.58
C THR A 37 -26.96 2.25 -50.91
N LEU A 38 -27.32 3.04 -49.91
CA LEU A 38 -28.24 4.17 -50.07
C LEU A 38 -27.46 5.47 -50.30
N GLN A 39 -28.05 6.39 -51.06
CA GLN A 39 -27.52 7.74 -51.22
C GLN A 39 -27.73 8.56 -49.93
N LEU A 40 -26.87 9.56 -49.70
CA LEU A 40 -26.92 10.43 -48.51
C LEU A 40 -28.30 11.10 -48.34
N SER A 41 -28.90 11.60 -49.42
CA SER A 41 -30.23 12.24 -49.39
C SER A 41 -31.35 11.30 -48.92
N SER A 42 -31.25 10.02 -49.25
CA SER A 42 -32.20 9.00 -48.79
C SER A 42 -32.03 8.72 -47.29
N LEU A 43 -30.79 8.73 -46.78
CA LEU A 43 -30.50 8.58 -45.35
C LEU A 43 -30.99 9.79 -44.54
N GLU A 44 -30.81 11.00 -45.07
CA GLU A 44 -31.36 12.23 -44.49
C GLU A 44 -32.90 12.23 -44.48
N GLY A 45 -33.53 11.77 -45.57
CA GLY A 45 -34.98 11.59 -45.62
C GLY A 45 -35.51 10.62 -44.57
N ILE A 46 -34.85 9.45 -44.42
CA ILE A 46 -35.20 8.46 -43.38
C ILE A 46 -35.06 9.07 -41.98
N TRP A 47 -34.01 9.86 -41.72
CA TRP A 47 -33.84 10.57 -40.46
C TRP A 47 -34.97 11.57 -40.20
N HIS A 48 -35.28 12.43 -41.17
CA HIS A 48 -36.33 13.44 -41.02
C HIS A 48 -37.71 12.85 -40.75
N ASP A 49 -38.03 11.71 -41.38
CA ASP A 49 -39.32 11.03 -41.22
C ASP A 49 -39.42 10.18 -39.93
N SER A 50 -38.30 9.92 -39.25
CA SER A 50 -38.23 9.04 -38.06
C SER A 50 -37.80 9.73 -36.77
N ASN A 51 -37.20 10.92 -36.83
CA ASN A 51 -36.69 11.63 -35.66
C ASN A 51 -37.80 11.93 -34.61
N ASP A 52 -39.00 12.25 -35.06
CA ASP A 52 -40.13 12.52 -34.17
C ASP A 52 -40.60 11.26 -33.42
N MET A 53 -40.39 10.07 -34.00
CA MET A 53 -40.71 8.76 -33.40
C MET A 53 -39.79 8.39 -32.23
N LEU A 54 -38.66 9.09 -32.05
CA LEU A 54 -37.77 8.91 -30.89
C LEU A 54 -38.36 9.49 -29.59
N ASN A 55 -39.30 10.42 -29.70
CA ASN A 55 -39.97 11.04 -28.54
C ASN A 55 -41.16 10.24 -28.02
N ASP A 56 -41.66 9.27 -28.80
CA ASP A 56 -42.82 8.44 -28.44
C ASP A 56 -42.35 7.08 -27.89
N PRO A 57 -42.70 6.70 -26.64
CA PRO A 57 -42.21 5.49 -25.99
C PRO A 57 -42.49 4.19 -26.77
N ASP A 58 -43.62 4.10 -27.46
CA ASP A 58 -44.02 2.89 -28.19
C ASP A 58 -43.20 2.70 -29.48
N THR A 59 -42.75 3.80 -30.09
CA THR A 59 -41.99 3.78 -31.35
C THR A 59 -40.49 3.97 -31.14
N LYS A 60 -40.04 4.45 -29.98
CA LYS A 60 -38.63 4.75 -29.68
C LYS A 60 -37.71 3.56 -29.89
N VAL A 61 -38.02 2.40 -29.28
CA VAL A 61 -37.16 1.21 -29.34
C VAL A 61 -37.02 0.63 -30.76
N PRO A 62 -38.12 0.40 -31.53
CA PRO A 62 -38.02 -0.03 -32.92
C PRO A 62 -37.23 0.95 -33.79
N THR A 63 -37.47 2.25 -33.61
CA THR A 63 -36.78 3.31 -34.38
C THR A 63 -35.28 3.32 -34.10
N LEU A 64 -34.87 3.20 -32.83
CA LEU A 64 -33.47 3.13 -32.45
C LEU A 64 -32.75 1.92 -33.05
N LYS A 65 -33.35 0.73 -32.99
CA LYS A 65 -32.73 -0.49 -33.57
C LYS A 65 -32.40 -0.33 -35.05
N VAL A 66 -33.24 0.40 -35.76
CA VAL A 66 -33.07 0.67 -37.18
C VAL A 66 -32.01 1.71 -37.41
N LEU A 67 -32.06 2.83 -36.68
CA LEU A 67 -31.04 3.86 -36.84
C LEU A 67 -29.65 3.31 -36.55
N ILE A 68 -29.53 2.40 -35.58
CA ILE A 68 -28.31 1.63 -35.31
C ILE A 68 -27.91 0.79 -36.52
N GLU A 69 -28.81 -0.05 -37.05
CA GLU A 69 -28.56 -0.91 -38.22
C GLU A 69 -28.21 -0.10 -39.48
N MET A 70 -28.89 1.02 -39.70
CA MET A 70 -28.61 1.96 -40.78
C MET A 70 -27.22 2.58 -40.61
N THR A 71 -26.86 2.97 -39.39
CA THR A 71 -25.53 3.52 -39.08
C THR A 71 -24.44 2.46 -39.32
N GLU A 72 -24.70 1.20 -38.96
CA GLU A 72 -23.74 0.09 -39.10
C GLU A 72 -23.53 -0.29 -40.58
N THR A 73 -24.61 -0.41 -41.34
CA THR A 73 -24.57 -0.87 -42.74
C THR A 73 -24.17 0.22 -43.73
N GLN A 74 -24.49 1.48 -43.45
CA GLN A 74 -24.29 2.60 -44.37
C GLN A 74 -23.21 3.58 -43.88
N TYR A 75 -22.35 3.16 -42.96
CA TYR A 75 -21.39 4.03 -42.28
C TYR A 75 -20.54 4.91 -43.24
N SER A 76 -20.05 4.33 -44.34
CA SER A 76 -19.22 5.03 -45.34
C SER A 76 -19.95 6.12 -46.11
N GLN A 77 -21.28 6.05 -46.18
CA GLN A 77 -22.14 7.01 -46.86
C GLN A 77 -22.65 8.12 -45.93
N LEU A 78 -22.46 7.98 -44.61
CA LEU A 78 -22.87 8.99 -43.65
C LEU A 78 -21.99 10.24 -43.76
N GLY A 79 -22.56 11.32 -44.27
CA GLY A 79 -21.92 12.62 -44.27
C GLY A 79 -21.70 13.16 -42.84
N LEU A 80 -20.69 14.02 -42.68
CA LEU A 80 -20.37 14.66 -41.39
C LEU A 80 -21.58 15.36 -40.73
N PRO A 81 -22.44 16.11 -41.46
CA PRO A 81 -23.61 16.77 -40.85
C PRO A 81 -24.61 15.77 -40.25
N LEU A 82 -24.84 14.64 -40.94
CA LEU A 82 -25.76 13.61 -40.47
C LEU A 82 -25.17 12.87 -39.25
N LYS A 83 -23.86 12.59 -39.25
CA LYS A 83 -23.17 12.05 -38.08
C LYS A 83 -23.30 12.96 -36.86
N HIS A 84 -23.09 14.27 -37.03
CA HIS A 84 -23.29 15.25 -35.97
C HIS A 84 -24.74 15.27 -35.46
N THR A 85 -25.72 15.19 -36.36
CA THR A 85 -27.14 15.19 -36.01
C THR A 85 -27.53 13.94 -35.21
N PHE A 86 -27.05 12.76 -35.62
CA PHE A 86 -27.24 11.52 -34.86
C PHE A 86 -26.60 11.62 -33.48
N PHE A 87 -25.40 12.18 -33.39
CA PHE A 87 -24.74 12.40 -32.12
C PHE A 87 -25.55 13.31 -31.19
N LYS A 88 -26.09 14.44 -31.69
CA LYS A 88 -26.97 15.32 -30.89
C LYS A 88 -28.25 14.62 -30.43
N ALA A 89 -28.84 13.76 -31.27
CA ALA A 89 -30.00 12.97 -30.88
C ALA A 89 -29.66 11.96 -29.77
N ILE A 90 -28.52 11.27 -29.87
CA ILE A 90 -28.01 10.37 -28.82
C ILE A 90 -27.82 11.13 -27.51
N GLN A 91 -27.25 12.34 -27.55
CA GLN A 91 -27.09 13.20 -26.36
C GLN A 91 -28.42 13.53 -25.69
N GLN A 92 -29.47 13.77 -26.47
CA GLN A 92 -30.81 14.09 -25.95
C GLN A 92 -31.52 12.89 -25.33
N ILE A 93 -31.30 11.68 -25.86
CA ILE A 93 -31.89 10.45 -25.34
C ILE A 93 -31.31 10.09 -23.97
N GLY A 94 -30.02 10.35 -23.74
CA GLY A 94 -29.33 10.02 -22.49
C GLY A 94 -28.69 8.63 -22.48
N CYS A 95 -28.32 8.15 -21.30
CA CYS A 95 -27.55 6.91 -21.10
C CYS A 95 -28.47 5.67 -21.03
N GLU A 96 -28.87 5.14 -22.19
CA GLU A 96 -29.65 3.91 -22.35
C GLU A 96 -28.82 2.86 -23.11
N GLU A 97 -29.20 1.57 -23.04
CA GLU A 97 -28.46 0.50 -23.72
C GLU A 97 -28.40 0.70 -25.25
N LEU A 98 -29.52 1.10 -25.86
CA LEU A 98 -29.61 1.33 -27.30
C LEU A 98 -28.89 2.61 -27.74
N SER A 99 -28.90 3.67 -26.92
CA SER A 99 -28.17 4.91 -27.25
C SER A 99 -26.64 4.70 -27.16
N LEU A 100 -26.17 3.90 -26.19
CA LEU A 100 -24.78 3.45 -26.12
C LEU A 100 -24.38 2.60 -27.31
N LYS A 101 -25.22 1.62 -27.70
CA LYS A 101 -24.98 0.81 -28.90
C LYS A 101 -24.93 1.68 -30.15
N TRP A 102 -25.82 2.65 -30.28
CA TRP A 102 -25.83 3.58 -31.40
C TRP A 102 -24.56 4.43 -31.45
N LEU A 103 -24.10 4.93 -30.31
CA LEU A 103 -22.85 5.70 -30.22
C LEU A 103 -21.62 4.86 -30.56
N ASN A 104 -21.57 3.60 -30.11
CA ASN A 104 -20.50 2.67 -30.47
C ASN A 104 -20.45 2.45 -31.98
N VAL A 105 -21.59 2.21 -32.63
CA VAL A 105 -21.64 2.05 -34.09
C VAL A 105 -21.28 3.35 -34.82
N LEU A 106 -21.80 4.50 -34.36
CA LEU A 106 -21.54 5.81 -34.96
C LEU A 106 -20.06 6.23 -34.86
N SER A 107 -19.34 5.74 -33.84
CA SER A 107 -17.92 6.02 -33.64
C SER A 107 -16.98 4.93 -34.17
N GLU A 108 -17.50 3.90 -34.85
CA GLU A 108 -16.75 2.68 -35.21
C GLU A 108 -16.01 2.07 -34.02
N TYR A 109 -16.70 1.96 -32.87
CA TYR A 109 -16.16 1.53 -31.59
C TYR A 109 -14.97 2.39 -31.17
N GLY A 110 -15.19 3.72 -31.15
CA GLY A 110 -14.20 4.71 -30.77
C GLY A 110 -13.13 5.01 -31.81
N LYS A 111 -13.06 4.34 -32.97
CA LYS A 111 -12.02 4.57 -33.99
C LYS A 111 -12.13 5.93 -34.68
N THR A 112 -13.35 6.37 -34.99
CA THR A 112 -13.59 7.56 -35.81
C THR A 112 -14.65 8.44 -35.14
N ILE A 113 -14.25 9.63 -34.68
CA ILE A 113 -15.15 10.60 -34.02
C ILE A 113 -15.39 11.87 -34.84
N THR A 114 -15.07 11.81 -36.14
CA THR A 114 -15.12 12.97 -37.03
C THR A 114 -16.54 13.55 -37.17
N GLY A 115 -16.67 14.84 -36.90
CA GLY A 115 -17.93 15.59 -36.92
C GLY A 115 -18.54 15.85 -35.54
N PHE A 116 -18.02 15.23 -34.48
CA PHE A 116 -18.46 15.46 -33.10
C PHE A 116 -17.32 15.32 -32.07
N GLU A 117 -16.06 15.41 -32.52
CA GLU A 117 -14.87 15.20 -31.67
C GLU A 117 -14.82 16.09 -30.42
N LYS A 118 -15.35 17.32 -30.48
CA LYS A 118 -15.31 18.29 -29.36
C LYS A 118 -16.32 18.03 -28.25
N ASP A 119 -17.39 17.29 -28.53
CA ASP A 119 -18.48 17.06 -27.58
C ASP A 119 -18.46 15.61 -27.05
N MET A 120 -17.65 14.74 -27.65
CA MET A 120 -17.59 13.31 -27.34
C MET A 120 -17.01 13.05 -25.95
N ASP A 121 -15.91 13.73 -25.61
CA ASP A 121 -15.23 13.58 -24.33
C ASP A 121 -16.11 14.06 -23.16
N VAL A 122 -16.80 15.19 -23.33
CA VAL A 122 -17.75 15.74 -22.35
C VAL A 122 -18.91 14.76 -22.11
N LEU A 123 -19.45 14.17 -23.18
CA LEU A 123 -20.54 13.19 -23.08
C LEU A 123 -20.09 11.93 -22.32
N VAL A 124 -18.93 11.38 -22.68
CA VAL A 124 -18.39 10.17 -22.04
C VAL A 124 -18.05 10.46 -20.58
N ALA A 125 -17.42 11.59 -20.27
CA ALA A 125 -17.13 11.98 -18.88
C ALA A 125 -18.41 12.12 -18.04
N LYS A 126 -19.47 12.71 -18.61
CA LYS A 126 -20.79 12.81 -17.97
C LYS A 126 -21.37 11.43 -17.68
N TRP A 127 -21.42 10.54 -18.67
CA TRP A 127 -21.98 9.19 -18.49
C TRP A 127 -21.14 8.34 -17.53
N VAL A 128 -19.81 8.46 -17.56
CA VAL A 128 -18.93 7.80 -16.59
C VAL A 128 -19.25 8.28 -15.18
N GLY A 129 -19.38 9.60 -14.97
CA GLY A 129 -19.76 10.17 -13.67
C GLY A 129 -21.13 9.69 -13.17
N GLU A 130 -22.13 9.66 -14.05
CA GLU A 130 -23.50 9.25 -13.71
C GLU A 130 -23.59 7.74 -13.39
N THR A 131 -22.97 6.91 -14.23
CA THR A 131 -23.12 5.44 -14.14
C THR A 131 -22.24 4.81 -13.06
N LEU A 132 -20.99 5.25 -12.90
CA LEU A 132 -20.06 4.64 -11.94
C LEU A 132 -20.35 5.07 -10.50
N LEU A 133 -20.89 6.26 -10.28
CA LEU A 133 -21.20 6.76 -8.93
C LEU A 133 -22.57 6.27 -8.42
N ALA A 134 -23.50 5.95 -9.32
CA ALA A 134 -24.76 5.30 -9.01
C ALA A 134 -24.57 3.88 -8.46
N LYS A 135 -25.53 3.39 -7.66
CA LYS A 135 -25.53 2.00 -7.20
C LYS A 135 -26.02 1.10 -8.35
N ASP A 136 -25.17 0.18 -8.78
CA ASP A 136 -25.46 -0.91 -9.72
C ASP A 136 -26.20 -0.48 -11.01
N HIS A 137 -25.66 0.53 -11.70
CA HIS A 137 -26.22 0.97 -12.98
C HIS A 137 -25.95 -0.10 -14.07
N PRO A 138 -26.97 -0.62 -14.79
CA PRO A 138 -26.80 -1.76 -15.71
C PRO A 138 -25.87 -1.44 -16.89
N GLN A 139 -25.73 -0.17 -17.24
CA GLN A 139 -24.92 0.31 -18.35
C GLN A 139 -23.44 0.57 -17.96
N THR A 140 -23.05 0.37 -16.70
CA THR A 140 -21.69 0.69 -16.21
C THR A 140 -20.60 0.02 -17.04
N LEU A 141 -20.78 -1.27 -17.38
CA LEU A 141 -19.82 -2.03 -18.19
C LEU A 141 -19.66 -1.43 -19.60
N LEU A 142 -20.78 -1.15 -20.27
CA LEU A 142 -20.79 -0.59 -21.63
C LEU A 142 -20.16 0.81 -21.68
N VAL A 143 -20.37 1.62 -20.63
CA VAL A 143 -19.77 2.95 -20.53
C VAL A 143 -18.26 2.88 -20.28
N LEU A 144 -17.81 1.92 -19.45
CA LEU A 144 -16.37 1.67 -19.24
C LEU A 144 -15.69 1.19 -20.53
N GLU A 145 -16.30 0.26 -21.26
CA GLU A 145 -15.80 -0.21 -22.56
C GLU A 145 -15.75 0.93 -23.59
N LEU A 146 -16.78 1.78 -23.65
CA LEU A 146 -16.79 2.96 -24.52
C LEU A 146 -15.65 3.92 -24.17
N ALA A 147 -15.45 4.22 -22.87
CA ALA A 147 -14.37 5.09 -22.41
C ALA A 147 -12.99 4.50 -22.77
N GLN A 148 -12.81 3.20 -22.57
CA GLN A 148 -11.60 2.47 -22.95
C GLN A 148 -11.35 2.57 -24.47
N HIS A 149 -12.35 2.27 -25.30
CA HIS A 149 -12.22 2.33 -26.76
C HIS A 149 -11.91 3.75 -27.26
N LEU A 150 -12.53 4.77 -26.68
CA LEU A 150 -12.26 6.17 -27.01
C LEU A 150 -10.78 6.52 -26.73
N ILE A 151 -10.27 6.14 -25.56
CA ILE A 151 -8.89 6.44 -25.16
C ILE A 151 -7.89 5.60 -25.97
N GLN A 152 -8.20 4.33 -26.23
CA GLN A 152 -7.33 3.40 -26.95
C GLN A 152 -7.27 3.64 -28.45
N SER A 153 -8.23 4.36 -29.03
CA SER A 153 -8.36 4.49 -30.48
C SER A 153 -7.14 5.17 -31.12
N VAL A 154 -6.28 4.31 -31.65
CA VAL A 154 -5.10 4.64 -32.43
C VAL A 154 -5.43 4.40 -33.90
N SER A 155 -5.25 5.42 -34.72
CA SER A 155 -5.12 5.23 -36.17
C SER A 155 -3.65 5.39 -36.57
N CYS A 156 -3.13 4.35 -37.22
CA CYS A 156 -1.79 4.22 -37.81
C CYS A 156 -0.58 4.10 -36.87
N ALA A 157 0.04 2.92 -36.89
CA ALA A 157 1.49 2.80 -36.75
C ALA A 157 2.12 3.17 -38.10
N ILE A 158 2.70 4.36 -38.21
CA ILE A 158 3.57 4.65 -39.36
C ILE A 158 4.84 3.80 -39.16
N LYS A 159 5.05 2.81 -40.03
CA LYS A 159 6.36 2.18 -40.19
C LYS A 159 7.30 3.20 -40.83
N VAL A 160 8.01 3.98 -40.00
CA VAL A 160 9.13 4.78 -40.50
C VAL A 160 10.29 3.81 -40.73
N THR A 161 10.57 3.50 -41.99
CA THR A 161 11.77 2.74 -42.37
C THR A 161 12.99 3.64 -42.16
N VAL A 162 13.60 3.58 -40.98
CA VAL A 162 14.97 4.08 -40.77
C VAL A 162 15.96 2.95 -41.07
N PRO A 163 17.06 3.21 -41.78
CA PRO A 163 18.08 2.20 -42.02
C PRO A 163 18.87 2.03 -40.72
N GLN A 164 18.49 1.03 -39.89
CA GLN A 164 19.18 0.36 -38.75
C GLN A 164 18.09 -0.34 -37.90
N PRO A 165 18.36 -1.45 -37.19
CA PRO A 165 17.31 -2.28 -36.57
C PRO A 165 16.84 -1.70 -35.24
N VAL A 166 16.06 -0.61 -35.29
CA VAL A 166 15.30 -0.12 -34.13
C VAL A 166 13.87 0.15 -34.58
N TYR A 167 13.01 -0.83 -34.45
CA TYR A 167 11.57 -0.70 -34.73
C TYR A 167 10.92 0.13 -33.61
N ARG A 168 10.87 1.46 -33.75
CA ARG A 168 10.03 2.31 -32.88
C ARG A 168 8.69 2.55 -33.55
N LEU A 169 7.68 1.76 -33.16
CA LEU A 169 6.28 1.99 -33.54
C LEU A 169 5.84 3.36 -32.98
N THR A 170 5.65 4.34 -33.87
CA THR A 170 5.08 5.64 -33.49
C THR A 170 3.58 5.56 -33.77
N TYR A 171 2.80 5.34 -32.72
CA TYR A 171 1.33 5.31 -32.78
C TYR A 171 0.82 6.75 -32.83
N ILE A 172 0.11 7.13 -33.91
CA ILE A 172 -0.50 8.47 -33.98
C ILE A 172 -1.78 8.47 -33.13
N ARG A 173 -1.75 9.24 -32.04
CA ARG A 173 -2.85 9.48 -31.10
C ARG A 173 -3.94 10.35 -31.75
N HIS A 174 -4.85 9.76 -32.52
CA HIS A 174 -5.87 10.55 -33.23
C HIS A 174 -6.95 11.06 -32.28
N ASN A 175 -7.48 10.23 -31.36
CA ASN A 175 -8.62 10.64 -30.54
C ASN A 175 -8.24 11.13 -29.13
N ALA A 176 -7.14 10.63 -28.56
CA ALA A 176 -6.65 11.10 -27.27
C ALA A 176 -6.31 12.60 -27.26
N ALA A 177 -5.96 13.19 -28.41
CA ALA A 177 -5.72 14.63 -28.55
C ALA A 177 -6.99 15.49 -28.42
N PHE A 178 -8.18 14.90 -28.57
CA PHE A 178 -9.46 15.60 -28.44
C PHE A 178 -10.08 15.47 -27.06
N ILE A 179 -9.53 14.64 -26.18
CA ILE A 179 -10.01 14.50 -24.80
C ILE A 179 -9.47 15.68 -23.99
N GLY A 180 -10.37 16.54 -23.52
CA GLY A 180 -9.99 17.66 -22.66
C GLY A 180 -9.54 17.23 -21.26
N ASP A 181 -8.68 18.03 -20.64
CA ASP A 181 -8.12 17.77 -19.31
C ASP A 181 -9.20 17.59 -18.23
N GLU A 182 -10.26 18.40 -18.24
CA GLU A 182 -11.36 18.29 -17.25
C GLU A 182 -12.22 17.04 -17.46
N SER A 183 -12.44 16.64 -18.71
CA SER A 183 -13.12 15.39 -19.07
C SER A 183 -12.30 14.19 -18.58
N LEU A 184 -10.99 14.20 -18.87
CA LEU A 184 -10.08 13.13 -18.45
C LEU A 184 -9.98 13.04 -16.92
N LYS A 185 -9.89 14.18 -16.23
CA LYS A 185 -9.90 14.25 -14.76
C LYS A 185 -11.16 13.63 -14.18
N THR A 186 -12.33 13.96 -14.74
CA THR A 186 -13.62 13.40 -14.30
C THR A 186 -13.67 11.88 -14.49
N ILE A 187 -13.22 11.39 -15.65
CA ILE A 187 -13.17 9.95 -15.95
C ILE A 187 -12.24 9.23 -14.97
N VAL A 188 -11.00 9.69 -14.83
CA VAL A 188 -10.00 9.07 -13.95
C VAL A 188 -10.48 9.06 -12.49
N HIS A 189 -11.02 10.18 -12.02
CA HIS A 189 -11.55 10.28 -10.65
C HIS A 189 -12.69 9.30 -10.39
N ALA A 190 -13.69 9.26 -11.27
CA ALA A 190 -14.84 8.36 -11.13
C ALA A 190 -14.43 6.88 -11.15
N VAL A 191 -13.50 6.52 -12.04
CA VAL A 191 -12.94 5.15 -12.13
C VAL A 191 -12.18 4.79 -10.85
N CYS A 192 -11.34 5.67 -10.32
CA CYS A 192 -10.62 5.45 -9.06
C CYS A 192 -11.57 5.27 -7.87
N VAL A 193 -12.58 6.14 -7.75
CA VAL A 193 -13.59 6.06 -6.70
C VAL A 193 -14.36 4.75 -6.79
N ARG A 194 -14.77 4.35 -8.00
CA ARG A 194 -15.52 3.11 -8.23
C ARG A 194 -14.70 1.87 -7.89
N ALA A 195 -13.45 1.83 -8.32
CA ALA A 195 -12.55 0.69 -8.10
C ALA A 195 -12.27 0.45 -6.61
N CYS A 196 -12.32 1.49 -5.77
CA CYS A 196 -12.13 1.38 -4.32
C CYS A 196 -13.41 1.18 -3.50
N LYS A 197 -14.61 1.21 -4.11
CA LYS A 197 -15.90 1.23 -3.38
C LYS A 197 -16.52 -0.15 -3.22
N THR A 198 -16.53 -0.95 -4.28
CA THR A 198 -17.22 -2.26 -4.35
C THR A 198 -16.32 -3.30 -4.97
N MET A 199 -16.22 -4.46 -4.32
CA MET A 199 -15.36 -5.57 -4.73
C MET A 199 -16.08 -6.47 -5.75
N ASP A 200 -16.09 -6.02 -7.00
CA ASP A 200 -16.84 -6.67 -8.09
C ASP A 200 -15.99 -6.79 -9.36
N PRO A 201 -16.41 -7.58 -10.37
CA PRO A 201 -15.59 -7.80 -11.57
C PRO A 201 -15.34 -6.53 -12.40
N LEU A 202 -16.15 -5.48 -12.21
CA LEU A 202 -15.97 -4.17 -12.87
C LEU A 202 -14.64 -3.49 -12.52
N ILE A 203 -13.97 -3.91 -11.44
CA ILE A 203 -12.62 -3.44 -11.10
C ILE A 203 -11.63 -3.74 -12.24
N SER A 204 -11.75 -4.88 -12.95
CA SER A 204 -10.87 -5.20 -14.08
C SER A 204 -11.00 -4.14 -15.18
N ASN A 205 -12.23 -3.81 -15.57
CA ASN A 205 -12.51 -2.78 -16.57
C ASN A 205 -12.04 -1.39 -16.09
N CYS A 206 -12.16 -1.09 -14.80
CA CYS A 206 -11.63 0.15 -14.23
C CYS A 206 -10.10 0.23 -14.39
N LEU A 207 -9.38 -0.85 -14.08
CA LEU A 207 -7.93 -0.94 -14.23
C LEU A 207 -7.50 -0.86 -15.71
N GLU A 208 -8.28 -1.44 -16.63
CA GLU A 208 -8.04 -1.37 -18.08
C GLU A 208 -8.23 0.05 -18.64
N VAL A 209 -9.22 0.80 -18.16
CA VAL A 209 -9.39 2.22 -18.49
C VAL A 209 -8.18 3.01 -17.98
N LEU A 210 -7.75 2.82 -16.74
CA LEU A 210 -6.57 3.50 -16.19
C LEU A 210 -5.28 3.15 -16.96
N ASP A 211 -5.09 1.88 -17.33
CA ASP A 211 -3.95 1.45 -18.14
C ASP A 211 -3.97 2.09 -19.53
N SER A 212 -5.16 2.22 -20.13
CA SER A 212 -5.35 2.94 -21.39
C SER A 212 -5.00 4.43 -21.25
N VAL A 213 -5.41 5.08 -20.15
CA VAL A 213 -5.04 6.46 -19.86
C VAL A 213 -3.53 6.62 -19.81
N LEU A 214 -2.82 5.74 -19.09
CA LEU A 214 -1.36 5.81 -18.95
C LEU A 214 -0.62 5.55 -20.28
N LYS A 215 -1.17 4.71 -21.17
CA LYS A 215 -0.55 4.35 -22.45
C LYS A 215 -0.79 5.39 -23.54
N TYR A 216 -2.00 5.94 -23.61
CA TYR A 216 -2.47 6.69 -24.78
C TYR A 216 -2.71 8.19 -24.51
N SER A 217 -2.83 8.61 -23.25
CA SER A 217 -3.07 10.01 -22.85
C SER A 217 -2.07 10.48 -21.79
N ASP A 218 -2.12 11.77 -21.47
CA ASP A 218 -1.30 12.34 -20.41
C ASP A 218 -2.13 12.44 -19.12
N LEU A 219 -1.72 11.71 -18.07
CA LEU A 219 -2.45 11.66 -16.81
C LEU A 219 -2.51 13.06 -16.16
N PRO A 220 -3.69 13.59 -15.82
CA PRO A 220 -3.81 14.86 -15.13
C PRO A 220 -3.07 14.83 -13.79
N PRO A 221 -2.17 15.79 -13.51
CA PRO A 221 -1.32 15.75 -12.33
C PRO A 221 -2.10 15.82 -11.01
N SER A 222 -3.31 16.38 -11.03
CA SER A 222 -4.21 16.42 -9.86
C SER A 222 -4.72 15.03 -9.46
N GLU A 223 -4.87 14.11 -10.42
CA GLU A 223 -5.40 12.77 -10.18
C GLU A 223 -4.31 11.73 -9.92
N LEU A 224 -3.04 12.12 -9.93
CA LEU A 224 -1.93 11.20 -9.66
C LEU A 224 -2.10 10.49 -8.31
N MET A 225 -2.45 11.23 -7.26
CA MET A 225 -2.68 10.64 -5.93
C MET A 225 -3.88 9.68 -5.93
N SER A 226 -4.95 10.00 -6.66
CA SER A 226 -6.14 9.15 -6.80
C SER A 226 -5.76 7.80 -7.42
N VAL A 227 -4.98 7.81 -8.51
CA VAL A 227 -4.50 6.59 -9.17
C VAL A 227 -3.56 5.80 -8.27
N VAL A 228 -2.61 6.49 -7.59
CA VAL A 228 -1.68 5.85 -6.65
C VAL A 228 -2.39 5.17 -5.50
N ALA A 229 -3.31 5.88 -4.84
CA ALA A 229 -4.12 5.31 -3.78
C ALA A 229 -4.93 4.10 -4.25
N THR A 230 -5.46 4.16 -5.47
CA THR A 230 -6.29 3.09 -6.07
C THR A 230 -5.49 1.81 -6.26
N PHE A 231 -4.34 1.85 -6.94
CA PHE A 231 -3.57 0.62 -7.12
C PHE A 231 -2.97 0.12 -5.80
N CYS A 232 -2.62 1.00 -4.85
CA CYS A 232 -2.14 0.57 -3.54
C CYS A 232 -3.20 -0.26 -2.80
N VAL A 233 -4.47 0.17 -2.83
CA VAL A 233 -5.56 -0.60 -2.23
C VAL A 233 -5.79 -1.93 -2.96
N LEU A 234 -5.77 -1.92 -4.29
CA LEU A 234 -6.10 -3.09 -5.11
C LEU A 234 -5.00 -4.16 -5.17
N VAL A 235 -3.74 -3.78 -5.00
CA VAL A 235 -2.60 -4.72 -4.92
C VAL A 235 -2.73 -5.68 -3.72
N CYS A 236 -3.39 -5.23 -2.65
CA CYS A 236 -3.71 -6.06 -1.50
C CYS A 236 -4.71 -7.19 -1.82
N GLU A 237 -5.45 -7.08 -2.92
CA GLU A 237 -6.50 -8.03 -3.30
C GLU A 237 -5.96 -9.02 -4.34
N ASN A 238 -5.85 -10.31 -3.97
CA ASN A 238 -5.24 -11.35 -4.81
C ASN A 238 -5.80 -11.40 -6.23
N LYS A 239 -7.11 -11.20 -6.39
CA LYS A 239 -7.79 -11.29 -7.69
C LYS A 239 -7.27 -10.25 -8.69
N PHE A 240 -6.90 -9.06 -8.21
CA PHE A 240 -6.53 -7.93 -9.04
C PHE A 240 -5.06 -7.52 -8.90
N ARG A 241 -4.29 -8.19 -8.02
CA ARG A 241 -2.90 -7.87 -7.72
C ARG A 241 -2.04 -7.69 -8.97
N GLU A 242 -2.05 -8.67 -9.87
CA GLU A 242 -1.18 -8.63 -11.05
C GLU A 242 -1.56 -7.48 -11.99
N GLN A 243 -2.86 -7.22 -12.17
CA GLN A 243 -3.33 -6.08 -12.97
C GLN A 243 -2.98 -4.73 -12.30
N ALA A 244 -3.20 -4.59 -11.00
CA ALA A 244 -2.89 -3.39 -10.24
C ALA A 244 -1.38 -3.13 -10.15
N TRP A 245 -0.57 -4.18 -10.00
CA TRP A 245 0.89 -4.10 -10.06
C TRP A 245 1.38 -3.73 -11.46
N SER A 246 0.79 -4.29 -12.51
CA SER A 246 1.10 -3.91 -13.90
C SER A 246 0.85 -2.41 -14.13
N LEU A 247 -0.29 -1.88 -13.66
CA LEU A 247 -0.60 -0.45 -13.71
C LEU A 247 0.42 0.39 -12.92
N ALA A 248 0.73 -0.01 -11.68
CA ALA A 248 1.72 0.67 -10.84
C ALA A 248 3.11 0.68 -11.51
N ARG A 249 3.51 -0.44 -12.12
CA ARG A 249 4.78 -0.60 -12.84
C ARG A 249 4.83 0.32 -14.05
N SER A 250 3.77 0.36 -14.87
CA SER A 250 3.67 1.27 -16.02
C SER A 250 3.80 2.73 -15.59
N LEU A 251 3.19 3.11 -14.47
CA LEU A 251 3.30 4.47 -13.96
C LEU A 251 4.70 4.78 -13.40
N LEU A 252 5.33 3.83 -12.70
CA LEU A 252 6.69 3.97 -12.15
C LEU A 252 7.76 4.01 -13.24
N THR A 253 7.58 3.33 -14.36
CA THR A 253 8.50 3.38 -15.52
C THR A 253 8.27 4.60 -16.43
N SER A 254 7.14 5.29 -16.29
CA SER A 254 6.79 6.47 -17.08
C SER A 254 7.55 7.75 -16.66
N GLN A 255 7.33 8.84 -17.39
CA GLN A 255 7.83 10.18 -17.03
C GLN A 255 7.31 10.68 -15.66
N MET A 256 6.20 10.12 -15.16
CA MET A 256 5.65 10.44 -13.85
C MET A 256 6.28 9.61 -12.72
N GLY A 257 7.19 8.68 -13.00
CA GLY A 257 7.71 7.72 -12.03
C GLY A 257 8.27 8.35 -10.75
N GLN A 258 8.99 9.47 -10.86
CA GLN A 258 9.51 10.19 -9.69
C GLN A 258 8.39 10.85 -8.85
N ARG A 259 7.35 11.37 -9.51
CA ARG A 259 6.17 11.95 -8.82
C ARG A 259 5.36 10.84 -8.14
N THR A 260 5.17 9.72 -8.81
CA THR A 260 4.55 8.50 -8.27
C THR A 260 5.29 7.98 -7.05
N ARG A 261 6.62 7.97 -7.09
CA ARG A 261 7.44 7.61 -5.93
C ARG A 261 7.22 8.57 -4.76
N LYS A 262 7.28 9.88 -5.00
CA LYS A 262 7.01 10.88 -3.96
C LYS A 262 5.60 10.72 -3.38
N ALA A 263 4.62 10.40 -4.21
CA ALA A 263 3.26 10.07 -3.78
C ALA A 263 3.22 8.85 -2.86
N LEU A 264 3.89 7.74 -3.22
CA LEU A 264 3.99 6.54 -2.39
C LEU A 264 4.65 6.83 -1.03
N ILE A 265 5.75 7.59 -1.02
CA ILE A 265 6.42 8.00 0.23
C ILE A 265 5.52 8.92 1.06
N SER A 266 4.79 9.84 0.41
CA SER A 266 3.84 10.73 1.09
C SER A 266 2.65 9.97 1.71
N ILE A 267 2.24 8.84 1.13
CA ILE A 267 1.24 7.96 1.72
C ILE A 267 1.78 7.37 3.04
N LEU A 268 3.02 6.87 3.03
CA LEU A 268 3.64 6.25 4.21
C LEU A 268 3.94 7.24 5.34
N ASN A 269 4.32 8.48 5.01
CA ASN A 269 4.57 9.54 6.00
C ASN A 269 3.29 10.18 6.57
N GLY A 270 2.09 9.72 6.17
CA GLY A 270 0.82 10.27 6.66
C GLY A 270 0.48 11.67 6.14
N THR A 271 1.26 12.24 5.22
CA THR A 271 1.03 13.59 4.66
C THR A 271 -0.05 13.63 3.57
N GLY A 272 -0.53 12.47 3.10
CA GLY A 272 -1.52 12.36 2.02
C GLY A 272 -3.00 12.33 2.45
N THR A 273 -3.29 12.19 3.74
CA THR A 273 -4.67 12.04 4.26
C THR A 273 -4.71 12.51 5.70
N GLY A 274 -5.43 13.62 5.93
CA GLY A 274 -5.54 14.37 7.18
C GLY A 274 -5.13 13.65 8.46
N GLN A 275 -4.07 14.16 9.10
CA GLN A 275 -3.81 13.98 10.52
C GLN A 275 -5.12 14.12 11.30
N ARG A 276 -5.59 13.03 11.90
CA ARG A 276 -6.37 13.12 13.14
C ARG A 276 -5.46 12.66 14.25
N LEU A 277 -5.15 13.59 15.15
CA LEU A 277 -4.60 13.25 16.45
C LEU A 277 -5.53 12.22 17.10
N HIS A 278 -4.89 11.20 17.64
CA HIS A 278 -5.37 10.25 18.64
C HIS A 278 -6.58 10.77 19.45
N GLY A 279 -7.76 10.14 19.36
CA GLY A 279 -8.82 10.42 20.35
C GLY A 279 -10.27 10.05 20.03
N GLU A 280 -10.81 10.25 18.83
CA GLU A 280 -12.27 10.13 18.62
C GLU A 280 -12.64 9.08 17.56
N ARG A 281 -13.05 7.89 18.02
CA ARG A 281 -13.62 6.81 17.18
C ARG A 281 -15.10 7.07 16.91
N ARG A 282 -15.50 7.26 15.65
CA ARG A 282 -16.91 7.18 15.22
C ARG A 282 -17.13 5.92 14.38
N ALA A 283 -18.31 5.30 14.48
CA ALA A 283 -18.65 4.07 13.75
C ALA A 283 -18.56 4.19 12.21
N ASN A 284 -18.55 5.42 11.66
CA ASN A 284 -18.38 5.68 10.22
C ASN A 284 -16.90 5.68 9.76
N ASP A 285 -15.93 5.58 10.68
CA ASP A 285 -14.50 5.67 10.35
C ASP A 285 -13.85 4.31 10.02
N GLU A 286 -14.49 3.19 10.38
CA GLU A 286 -13.98 1.82 10.15
C GLU A 286 -13.69 1.48 8.66
N PRO A 287 -14.54 1.80 7.66
CA PRO A 287 -14.22 1.54 6.25
C PRO A 287 -13.05 2.41 5.75
N ASN A 288 -12.91 3.63 6.27
CA ASN A 288 -11.82 4.54 5.92
C ASN A 288 -10.50 4.08 6.53
N GLU A 289 -10.53 3.57 7.76
CA GLU A 289 -9.37 2.98 8.43
C GLU A 289 -8.89 1.72 7.71
N LYS A 290 -9.80 0.79 7.37
CA LYS A 290 -9.46 -0.41 6.58
C LYS A 290 -8.89 -0.04 5.21
N LYS A 291 -9.41 1.00 4.55
CA LYS A 291 -8.86 1.51 3.28
C LYS A 291 -7.45 2.08 3.49
N MET A 292 -7.24 2.86 4.54
CA MET A 292 -5.93 3.42 4.89
C MET A 292 -4.89 2.33 5.08
N LYS A 293 -5.20 1.29 5.88
CA LYS A 293 -4.30 0.16 6.14
C LYS A 293 -3.92 -0.56 4.86
N ARG A 294 -4.89 -0.82 3.97
CA ARG A 294 -4.61 -1.41 2.65
C ARG A 294 -3.73 -0.49 1.80
N MET A 295 -3.99 0.82 1.81
CA MET A 295 -3.20 1.79 1.06
C MET A 295 -1.74 1.83 1.53
N LEU A 296 -1.48 1.80 2.85
CA LEU A 296 -0.13 1.75 3.41
C LEU A 296 0.60 0.44 3.02
N ARG A 297 -0.06 -0.71 3.18
CA ARG A 297 0.49 -2.02 2.76
C ARG A 297 0.79 -2.07 1.26
N GLY A 298 -0.10 -1.54 0.44
CA GLY A 298 0.09 -1.43 -1.00
C GLY A 298 1.25 -0.52 -1.38
N ALA A 299 1.43 0.60 -0.67
CA ALA A 299 2.55 1.50 -0.92
C ALA A 299 3.91 0.85 -0.57
N ILE A 300 3.98 0.11 0.56
CA ILE A 300 5.13 -0.70 0.95
C ILE A 300 5.43 -1.74 -0.13
N PHE A 301 4.43 -2.52 -0.55
CA PHE A 301 4.58 -3.51 -1.62
C PHE A 301 5.11 -2.89 -2.90
N CYS A 302 4.52 -1.79 -3.37
CA CYS A 302 4.90 -1.17 -4.63
C CYS A 302 6.34 -0.63 -4.57
N LEU A 303 6.74 -0.01 -3.46
CA LEU A 303 8.11 0.48 -3.26
C LEU A 303 9.11 -0.69 -3.16
N ALA A 304 8.84 -1.69 -2.33
CA ALA A 304 9.72 -2.85 -2.19
C ALA A 304 9.89 -3.61 -3.51
N ASN A 305 8.76 -3.92 -4.18
CA ASN A 305 8.78 -4.71 -5.41
C ASN A 305 9.44 -3.95 -6.59
N ALA A 306 9.31 -2.62 -6.64
CA ALA A 306 9.99 -1.81 -7.64
C ALA A 306 11.50 -1.72 -7.43
N ASN A 307 11.99 -1.74 -6.18
CA ASN A 307 13.40 -1.48 -5.89
C ASN A 307 14.23 -2.76 -5.67
N TRP A 308 13.72 -3.76 -4.95
CA TRP A 308 14.43 -5.04 -4.69
C TRP A 308 13.55 -6.28 -4.91
N GLY A 309 12.42 -6.08 -5.59
CA GLY A 309 11.48 -7.12 -5.96
C GLY A 309 11.95 -8.10 -7.02
N THR A 310 11.02 -8.96 -7.46
CA THR A 310 11.25 -9.94 -8.55
C THR A 310 11.13 -9.21 -9.89
N ALA A 311 10.30 -8.17 -9.93
CA ALA A 311 10.07 -7.29 -11.06
C ALA A 311 10.70 -5.90 -10.82
N GLN A 312 11.97 -5.88 -10.43
CA GLN A 312 12.74 -4.66 -10.18
C GLN A 312 12.74 -3.72 -11.39
N ILE A 313 12.69 -2.42 -11.14
CA ILE A 313 12.62 -1.37 -12.15
C ILE A 313 13.91 -0.54 -12.09
N ASP A 314 14.79 -0.72 -13.08
CA ASP A 314 16.11 -0.08 -13.10
C ASP A 314 16.05 1.44 -13.35
N THR A 315 14.96 1.94 -13.95
CA THR A 315 14.78 3.36 -14.27
C THR A 315 14.48 4.22 -13.05
N VAL A 316 14.00 3.63 -11.96
CA VAL A 316 13.65 4.32 -10.71
C VAL A 316 14.75 4.05 -9.69
N ARG A 317 15.97 4.54 -9.94
CA ARG A 317 17.06 4.42 -8.97
C ARG A 317 16.82 5.35 -7.80
N CYS A 318 16.80 4.81 -6.59
CA CYS A 318 16.70 5.61 -5.40
C CYS A 318 17.52 5.02 -4.25
N SER A 319 17.90 5.89 -3.31
CA SER A 319 18.55 5.44 -2.08
C SER A 319 17.58 4.57 -1.29
N LEU A 320 17.98 3.34 -0.98
CA LEU A 320 17.18 2.38 -0.20
C LEU A 320 16.82 2.95 1.18
N ALA A 321 17.75 3.69 1.80
CA ALA A 321 17.51 4.40 3.06
C ALA A 321 16.29 5.35 3.01
N SER A 322 16.02 5.99 1.85
CA SER A 322 14.87 6.88 1.68
C SER A 322 13.50 6.18 1.67
N ILE A 323 13.49 4.84 1.58
CA ILE A 323 12.27 4.01 1.58
C ILE A 323 12.04 3.42 2.97
N ILE A 324 13.12 3.02 3.64
CA ILE A 324 13.07 2.31 4.93
C ILE A 324 12.52 3.22 6.03
N GLU A 325 12.90 4.50 6.07
CA GLU A 325 12.36 5.44 7.07
C GLU A 325 10.82 5.62 6.93
N PRO A 326 10.25 5.87 5.73
CA PRO A 326 8.80 5.83 5.57
C PRO A 326 8.15 4.50 5.95
N MET A 327 8.80 3.35 5.70
CA MET A 327 8.30 2.04 6.16
C MET A 327 8.25 1.97 7.69
N ARG A 328 9.27 2.48 8.38
CA ARG A 328 9.31 2.60 9.84
C ARG A 328 8.17 3.46 10.38
N ASN A 329 7.93 4.63 9.77
CA ASN A 329 6.81 5.49 10.13
C ASN A 329 5.46 4.76 9.99
N ALA A 330 5.28 3.98 8.92
CA ALA A 330 4.06 3.21 8.72
C ALA A 330 3.84 2.13 9.80
N VAL A 331 4.91 1.48 10.27
CA VAL A 331 4.85 0.50 11.36
C VAL A 331 4.40 1.15 12.68
N GLN A 332 4.84 2.38 12.96
CA GLN A 332 4.42 3.12 14.16
C GLN A 332 2.95 3.57 14.10
N VAL A 333 2.43 3.82 12.89
CA VAL A 333 1.01 4.20 12.70
C VAL A 333 0.08 3.01 12.90
N ASP A 334 0.44 1.85 12.34
CA ASP A 334 -0.31 0.62 12.54
C ASP A 334 0.62 -0.60 12.53
N GLU A 335 0.77 -1.18 13.70
CA GLU A 335 1.54 -2.39 13.99
C GLU A 335 1.16 -3.58 13.09
N THR A 336 -0.12 -3.70 12.68
CA THR A 336 -0.57 -4.78 11.78
C THR A 336 -0.01 -4.65 10.36
N ILE A 337 0.71 -3.58 10.04
CA ILE A 337 1.45 -3.43 8.78
C ILE A 337 2.80 -4.17 8.86
N CYS A 338 3.34 -4.37 10.06
CA CYS A 338 4.62 -5.06 10.24
C CYS A 338 4.51 -6.57 10.00
N TYR A 339 3.37 -7.17 10.36
CA TYR A 339 3.07 -8.59 10.22
C TYR A 339 1.66 -8.82 9.66
N GLY A 340 1.51 -9.76 8.72
CA GLY A 340 0.20 -10.15 8.22
C GLY A 340 -0.66 -10.76 9.33
N PHE A 341 -1.78 -10.12 9.68
CA PHE A 341 -2.73 -10.67 10.65
C PHE A 341 -3.31 -12.00 10.12
N GLY A 342 -2.85 -13.11 10.70
CA GLY A 342 -3.31 -14.47 10.45
C GLY A 342 -4.68 -14.75 11.05
N GLY A 343 -5.74 -14.15 10.50
CA GLY A 343 -7.06 -14.74 10.55
C GLY A 343 -7.15 -15.83 9.48
N VAL A 344 -7.60 -17.04 9.86
CA VAL A 344 -7.56 -18.35 9.14
C VAL A 344 -8.09 -18.38 7.68
N ILE A 345 -8.42 -17.27 7.02
CA ILE A 345 -8.90 -17.24 5.62
C ILE A 345 -8.18 -16.19 4.74
N PHE A 346 -7.26 -15.38 5.29
CA PHE A 346 -6.53 -14.35 4.52
C PHE A 346 -5.02 -14.68 4.38
N MET A 347 -4.68 -15.87 3.84
CA MET A 347 -3.33 -16.18 3.36
C MET A 347 -3.02 -15.43 2.06
N SER A 348 -3.01 -14.10 2.07
CA SER A 348 -3.06 -13.36 0.80
C SER A 348 -2.34 -12.04 0.75
N ILE A 349 -1.80 -11.49 1.84
CA ILE A 349 -0.92 -10.33 1.76
C ILE A 349 0.42 -10.72 2.36
N ARG A 350 1.42 -10.90 1.49
CA ARG A 350 2.84 -11.02 1.86
C ARG A 350 3.53 -9.70 1.51
N SER A 351 3.01 -8.61 2.05
CA SER A 351 3.65 -7.29 2.02
C SER A 351 3.81 -6.87 3.47
N ASP A 352 4.67 -7.61 4.15
CA ASP A 352 5.03 -7.39 5.54
C ASP A 352 6.37 -6.67 5.50
N VAL A 353 6.50 -5.57 6.26
CA VAL A 353 7.74 -4.78 6.27
C VAL A 353 8.95 -5.68 6.56
N LEU A 354 8.82 -6.60 7.53
CA LEU A 354 9.88 -7.56 7.83
C LEU A 354 10.16 -8.54 6.68
N PHE A 355 9.16 -8.98 5.93
CA PHE A 355 9.37 -9.83 4.77
C PHE A 355 10.15 -9.09 3.67
N ASP A 356 9.76 -7.84 3.38
CA ASP A 356 10.41 -7.03 2.37
C ASP A 356 11.85 -6.67 2.77
N ILE A 357 12.11 -6.41 4.06
CA ILE A 357 13.46 -6.16 4.58
C ILE A 357 14.30 -7.44 4.59
N ARG A 358 13.74 -8.59 5.02
CA ARG A 358 14.42 -9.89 4.92
C ARG A 358 14.89 -10.14 3.49
N ARG A 359 13.99 -9.93 2.54
CA ARG A 359 14.26 -10.11 1.12
C ARG A 359 15.36 -9.17 0.62
N LEU A 360 15.33 -7.90 1.05
CA LEU A 360 16.37 -6.92 0.75
C LEU A 360 17.75 -7.41 1.23
N ILE A 361 17.84 -7.84 2.49
CA ILE A 361 19.07 -8.34 3.11
C ILE A 361 19.56 -9.61 2.39
N GLN A 362 18.66 -10.54 2.07
CA GLN A 362 19.03 -11.77 1.36
C GLN A 362 19.56 -11.51 -0.06
N LYS A 363 19.04 -10.51 -0.76
CA LYS A 363 19.41 -10.22 -2.16
C LYS A 363 20.62 -9.29 -2.26
N HIS A 364 20.70 -8.29 -1.38
CA HIS A 364 21.66 -7.18 -1.49
C HIS A 364 22.52 -6.99 -0.24
N GLY A 365 22.40 -7.82 0.80
CA GLY A 365 23.02 -7.60 2.11
C GLY A 365 24.52 -7.33 2.08
N ARG A 366 25.25 -7.98 1.16
CA ARG A 366 26.71 -7.81 1.00
C ARG A 366 27.12 -6.47 0.37
N ASP A 367 26.23 -5.86 -0.40
CA ASP A 367 26.46 -4.62 -1.15
C ASP A 367 25.66 -3.43 -0.59
N LEU A 368 24.97 -3.63 0.54
CA LEU A 368 24.18 -2.58 1.19
C LEU A 368 25.09 -1.48 1.73
N GLN A 369 24.75 -0.24 1.42
CA GLN A 369 25.47 0.94 1.90
C GLN A 369 25.32 1.12 3.41
N HIS A 370 26.35 1.67 4.06
CA HIS A 370 26.39 1.99 5.49
C HIS A 370 25.11 2.69 6.00
N MET A 371 24.70 3.77 5.35
CA MET A 371 23.49 4.52 5.72
C MET A 371 22.20 3.67 5.63
N THR A 372 22.14 2.72 4.70
CA THR A 372 20.96 1.85 4.58
C THR A 372 20.90 0.87 5.75
N TRP A 373 22.04 0.33 6.18
CA TRP A 373 22.09 -0.53 7.36
C TRP A 373 21.68 0.19 8.64
N ILE A 374 22.12 1.44 8.85
CA ILE A 374 21.68 2.25 9.99
C ILE A 374 20.15 2.33 10.03
N LYS A 375 19.51 2.65 8.90
CA LYS A 375 18.04 2.72 8.80
C LYS A 375 17.34 1.37 9.00
N ILE A 376 17.97 0.27 8.64
CA ILE A 376 17.47 -1.09 8.92
C ILE A 376 17.51 -1.37 10.42
N VAL A 377 18.61 -1.03 11.09
CA VAL A 377 18.79 -1.20 12.54
C VAL A 377 17.76 -0.36 13.30
N GLU A 378 17.60 0.93 12.97
CA GLU A 378 16.58 1.80 13.59
C GLU A 378 15.14 1.28 13.41
N LEU A 379 14.86 0.64 12.27
CA LEU A 379 13.59 -0.04 12.03
C LEU A 379 13.45 -1.27 12.95
N PHE A 380 14.48 -2.11 13.08
CA PHE A 380 14.45 -3.25 13.99
C PHE A 380 14.27 -2.83 15.43
N GLU A 381 14.96 -1.78 15.87
CA GLU A 381 14.81 -1.21 17.20
C GLU A 381 13.34 -0.85 17.47
N THR A 382 12.71 -0.15 16.52
CA THR A 382 11.29 0.22 16.64
C THR A 382 10.37 -0.99 16.71
N VAL A 383 10.69 -2.06 15.97
CA VAL A 383 9.92 -3.31 16.01
C VAL A 383 10.13 -4.05 17.35
N ILE A 384 11.34 -4.04 17.92
CA ILE A 384 11.64 -4.61 19.23
C ILE A 384 10.87 -3.87 20.32
N ASP A 385 10.93 -2.54 20.33
CA ASP A 385 10.21 -1.70 21.31
C ASP A 385 8.68 -1.99 21.27
N LEU A 386 8.12 -2.20 20.07
CA LEU A 386 6.70 -2.58 19.91
C LEU A 386 6.40 -4.00 20.43
N CYS A 387 7.31 -4.96 20.24
CA CYS A 387 7.20 -6.30 20.80
C CYS A 387 7.25 -6.31 22.33
N GLU A 388 8.02 -5.42 22.94
CA GLU A 388 8.07 -5.28 24.40
C GLU A 388 6.79 -4.67 24.96
N GLN A 389 6.25 -3.66 24.28
CA GLN A 389 5.04 -2.97 24.72
C GLN A 389 3.77 -3.83 24.56
N ARG A 390 3.73 -4.78 23.62
CA ARG A 390 2.53 -5.56 23.29
C ARG A 390 2.79 -7.04 23.01
N LEU A 391 2.31 -7.91 23.91
CA LEU A 391 2.48 -9.36 23.83
C LEU A 391 1.85 -10.01 22.58
N GLU A 392 0.65 -9.57 22.16
CA GLU A 392 -0.03 -10.11 20.96
C GLU A 392 0.72 -9.78 19.66
N TYR A 393 1.42 -8.64 19.63
CA TYR A 393 2.26 -8.23 18.53
C TYR A 393 3.51 -9.12 18.44
N ALA A 394 4.17 -9.33 19.57
CA ALA A 394 5.37 -10.16 19.68
C ALA A 394 5.13 -11.57 19.12
N GLN A 395 4.05 -12.24 19.52
CA GLN A 395 3.74 -13.62 19.08
C GLN A 395 3.72 -13.80 17.55
N ASN A 396 3.35 -12.75 16.79
CA ASN A 396 3.24 -12.83 15.34
C ASN A 396 4.49 -12.34 14.60
N CYS A 397 5.21 -11.39 15.18
CA CYS A 397 6.31 -10.67 14.54
C CYS A 397 7.69 -11.23 14.91
N GLU A 398 7.82 -11.75 16.13
CA GLU A 398 9.09 -12.09 16.77
C GLU A 398 9.87 -13.18 16.03
N ASN A 399 9.21 -14.24 15.57
CA ASN A 399 9.86 -15.30 14.78
C ASN A 399 10.51 -14.76 13.50
N SER A 400 9.83 -13.83 12.82
CA SER A 400 10.34 -13.23 11.59
C SER A 400 11.51 -12.30 11.90
N LEU A 401 11.39 -11.48 12.94
CA LEU A 401 12.45 -10.58 13.40
C LEU A 401 13.71 -11.37 13.78
N HIS A 402 13.57 -12.42 14.60
CA HIS A 402 14.71 -13.22 15.06
C HIS A 402 15.44 -13.90 13.91
N GLN A 403 14.71 -14.40 12.91
CA GLN A 403 15.31 -14.96 11.68
C GLN A 403 16.12 -13.90 10.91
N ILE A 404 15.64 -12.66 10.85
CA ILE A 404 16.34 -11.58 10.15
C ILE A 404 17.58 -11.12 10.93
N LEU A 405 17.49 -11.04 12.25
CA LEU A 405 18.65 -10.75 13.11
C LEU A 405 19.72 -11.84 12.98
N LEU A 406 19.34 -13.12 12.92
CA LEU A 406 20.29 -14.22 12.65
C LEU A 406 20.97 -14.09 11.27
N LEU A 407 20.22 -13.70 10.23
CA LEU A 407 20.81 -13.41 8.91
C LEU A 407 21.80 -12.23 8.97
N THR A 408 21.48 -11.22 9.77
CA THR A 408 22.33 -10.02 9.94
C THR A 408 23.60 -10.35 10.71
N GLU A 409 23.52 -11.17 11.77
CA GLU A 409 24.69 -11.71 12.48
C GLU A 409 25.60 -12.55 11.59
N GLN A 410 25.01 -13.34 10.69
CA GLN A 410 25.79 -14.12 9.73
C GLN A 410 26.54 -13.19 8.78
N LEU A 411 25.89 -12.14 8.27
CA LEU A 411 26.56 -11.14 7.43
C LEU A 411 27.69 -10.41 8.15
N TYR A 412 27.54 -10.14 9.46
CA TYR A 412 28.63 -9.60 10.27
C TYR A 412 29.77 -10.61 10.41
N SER A 413 29.46 -11.87 10.71
CA SER A 413 30.45 -12.95 10.83
C SER A 413 31.22 -13.17 9.51
N ASP A 414 30.56 -12.95 8.37
CA ASP A 414 31.15 -13.04 7.03
C ASP A 414 31.93 -11.77 6.61
N GLY A 415 31.95 -10.71 7.42
CA GLY A 415 32.62 -9.44 7.12
C GLY A 415 31.89 -8.54 6.10
N HIS A 416 30.61 -8.77 5.89
CA HIS A 416 29.76 -8.09 4.91
C HIS A 416 28.76 -7.10 5.53
N PHE A 417 28.76 -6.94 6.84
CA PHE A 417 27.94 -5.94 7.54
C PHE A 417 28.66 -4.59 7.53
N ALA A 418 28.04 -3.58 6.90
CA ALA A 418 28.67 -2.27 6.69
C ALA A 418 28.31 -1.21 7.75
N ALA A 419 27.46 -1.54 8.74
CA ALA A 419 27.17 -0.67 9.88
C ALA A 419 28.11 -0.96 11.06
N PRO A 420 28.21 -0.04 12.04
CA PRO A 420 28.99 -0.29 13.24
C PRO A 420 28.47 -1.53 13.97
N PRO A 421 29.35 -2.45 14.40
CA PRO A 421 28.95 -3.66 15.12
C PRO A 421 28.21 -3.36 16.42
N ASP A 422 28.51 -2.23 17.07
CA ASP A 422 27.82 -1.78 18.29
C ASP A 422 26.31 -1.74 18.09
N LEU A 423 25.82 -1.14 16.99
CA LEU A 423 24.39 -1.07 16.71
C LEU A 423 23.71 -2.44 16.59
N LEU A 424 24.41 -3.45 16.08
CA LEU A 424 23.87 -4.81 15.99
C LEU A 424 23.83 -5.46 17.38
N TYR A 425 24.89 -5.31 18.16
CA TYR A 425 24.97 -5.92 19.48
C TYR A 425 24.08 -5.22 20.51
N ASP A 426 23.87 -3.92 20.40
CA ASP A 426 22.89 -3.15 21.19
C ASP A 426 21.46 -3.69 20.94
N LEU A 427 21.11 -3.99 19.68
CA LEU A 427 19.83 -4.62 19.35
C LEU A 427 19.70 -6.03 19.94
N ILE A 428 20.77 -6.82 19.90
CA ILE A 428 20.78 -8.18 20.46
C ILE A 428 20.66 -8.12 21.98
N GLU A 429 21.31 -7.15 22.63
CA GLU A 429 21.24 -6.93 24.07
C GLU A 429 19.83 -6.58 24.52
N LYS A 430 19.12 -5.69 23.79
CA LYS A 430 17.71 -5.34 24.05
C LYS A 430 16.78 -6.56 24.09
N CYS A 431 17.02 -7.58 23.26
CA CYS A 431 16.16 -8.76 23.17
C CYS A 431 16.81 -10.05 23.66
N ALA A 432 17.88 -9.97 24.46
CA ALA A 432 18.73 -11.11 24.83
C ALA A 432 17.98 -12.25 25.54
N ASP A 433 16.92 -11.93 26.29
CA ASP A 433 16.05 -12.86 27.01
C ASP A 433 15.31 -13.85 26.09
N ARG A 434 15.08 -13.47 24.83
CA ARG A 434 14.31 -14.24 23.84
C ARG A 434 15.15 -14.74 22.67
N ARG A 435 16.46 -14.47 22.69
CA ARG A 435 17.42 -14.87 21.65
C ARG A 435 17.97 -16.27 21.89
N PRO A 436 18.41 -16.99 20.85
CA PRO A 436 19.11 -18.27 21.04
C PRO A 436 20.46 -18.04 21.73
N ASP A 437 20.86 -18.98 22.60
CA ASP A 437 22.11 -18.93 23.38
C ASP A 437 23.34 -18.63 22.52
N THR A 438 23.38 -19.15 21.28
CA THR A 438 24.49 -18.92 20.34
C THR A 438 24.66 -17.44 19.98
N SER A 439 23.58 -16.68 19.87
CA SER A 439 23.58 -15.24 19.61
C SER A 439 24.06 -14.48 20.85
N VAL A 440 23.56 -14.86 22.03
CA VAL A 440 23.95 -14.26 23.32
C VAL A 440 25.43 -14.51 23.64
N VAL A 441 25.96 -15.71 23.35
CA VAL A 441 27.39 -16.02 23.51
C VAL A 441 28.25 -15.13 22.61
N LYS A 442 27.82 -14.86 21.37
CA LYS A 442 28.54 -13.93 20.47
C LYS A 442 28.53 -12.50 21.01
N LEU A 443 27.42 -12.04 21.59
CA LEU A 443 27.33 -10.74 22.26
C LEU A 443 28.33 -10.66 23.43
N ILE A 444 28.34 -11.65 24.31
CA ILE A 444 29.28 -11.70 25.44
C ILE A 444 30.74 -11.72 24.95
N GLN A 445 31.02 -12.47 23.87
CA GLN A 445 32.35 -12.53 23.27
C GLN A 445 32.76 -11.16 22.71
N TYR A 446 31.86 -10.47 22.00
CA TYR A 446 32.11 -9.13 21.47
C TYR A 446 32.45 -8.13 22.58
N ARG A 447 31.61 -8.05 23.61
CA ARG A 447 31.84 -7.15 24.75
C ARG A 447 33.13 -7.51 25.51
N SER A 448 33.43 -8.81 25.67
CA SER A 448 34.70 -9.28 26.25
C SER A 448 35.93 -8.87 25.43
N MET A 449 35.84 -8.86 24.10
CA MET A 449 36.91 -8.38 23.22
C MET A 449 37.11 -6.88 23.37
N ALA A 450 36.03 -6.08 23.40
CA ALA A 450 36.10 -4.64 23.61
C ALA A 450 36.79 -4.28 24.94
N MET A 451 36.46 -4.99 26.03
CA MET A 451 37.16 -4.83 27.32
C MET A 451 38.64 -5.20 27.24
N SER A 452 38.98 -6.26 26.51
CA SER A 452 40.39 -6.67 26.33
C SER A 452 41.19 -5.63 25.52
N GLU A 453 40.58 -5.04 24.49
CA GLU A 453 41.18 -3.97 23.71
C GLU A 453 41.36 -2.68 24.52
N LEU A 454 40.36 -2.33 25.35
CA LEU A 454 40.44 -1.23 26.30
C LEU A 454 41.65 -1.39 27.24
N HIS A 455 41.82 -2.58 27.81
CA HIS A 455 42.95 -2.90 28.68
C HIS A 455 44.29 -2.85 27.96
N ALA A 456 44.36 -3.38 26.73
CA ALA A 456 45.56 -3.31 25.90
C ALA A 456 45.94 -1.87 25.54
N PHE A 457 44.95 -1.03 25.22
CA PHE A 457 45.14 0.40 24.95
C PHE A 457 45.70 1.13 26.18
N TYR A 458 45.11 0.91 27.35
CA TYR A 458 45.63 1.43 28.61
C TYR A 458 47.09 0.99 28.83
N THR A 459 47.36 -0.32 28.75
CA THR A 459 48.69 -0.89 28.99
C THR A 459 49.76 -0.28 28.07
N LYS A 460 49.41 -0.02 26.80
CA LYS A 460 50.33 0.54 25.81
C LYS A 460 50.65 2.01 26.03
N TYR A 461 49.68 2.82 26.41
CA TYR A 461 49.82 4.29 26.46
C TYR A 461 49.92 4.88 27.87
N ARG A 462 49.69 4.08 28.92
CA ARG A 462 49.77 4.53 30.32
C ARG A 462 51.08 5.22 30.68
N LEU A 463 52.21 4.86 30.05
CA LEU A 463 53.49 5.47 30.41
C LEU A 463 53.52 6.99 30.16
N LEU A 464 52.79 7.46 29.15
CA LEU A 464 52.79 8.85 28.68
C LEU A 464 51.53 9.63 29.10
N TYR A 465 50.37 8.97 29.17
CA TYR A 465 49.06 9.62 29.33
C TYR A 465 48.23 9.02 30.47
N GLU A 466 48.87 8.53 31.54
CA GLU A 466 48.18 7.80 32.62
C GLU A 466 47.01 8.58 33.22
N HIS A 467 47.23 9.84 33.56
CA HIS A 467 46.22 10.68 34.21
C HIS A 467 44.99 10.86 33.31
N GLU A 468 45.18 11.24 32.04
CA GLU A 468 44.07 11.39 31.09
C GLU A 468 43.37 10.05 30.80
N LEU A 469 44.11 8.96 30.60
CA LEU A 469 43.52 7.64 30.33
C LEU A 469 42.68 7.15 31.51
N VAL A 470 43.16 7.32 32.74
CA VAL A 470 42.43 6.88 33.93
C VAL A 470 41.18 7.74 34.14
N THR A 471 41.32 9.07 34.10
CA THR A 471 40.21 9.98 34.42
C THR A 471 39.15 10.09 33.33
N GLN A 472 39.56 10.07 32.05
CA GLN A 472 38.64 10.30 30.93
C GLN A 472 38.13 9.01 30.27
N LEU A 473 38.79 7.86 30.50
CA LEU A 473 38.45 6.61 29.83
C LEU A 473 38.20 5.45 30.81
N MET A 474 39.17 5.10 31.67
CA MET A 474 39.02 3.94 32.56
C MET A 474 37.92 4.13 33.60
N ILE A 475 37.92 5.26 34.33
CA ILE A 475 36.95 5.53 35.40
C ILE A 475 35.51 5.52 34.86
N PRO A 476 35.16 6.26 33.80
CA PRO A 476 33.79 6.27 33.28
C PRO A 476 33.28 4.88 32.84
N ILE A 477 34.15 4.05 32.24
CA ILE A 477 33.75 2.72 31.77
C ILE A 477 33.65 1.72 32.94
N LEU A 478 34.63 1.74 33.86
CA LEU A 478 34.70 0.79 34.96
C LEU A 478 33.76 1.14 36.12
N GLN A 479 33.22 2.35 36.17
CA GLN A 479 32.20 2.71 37.15
C GLN A 479 30.92 1.89 36.98
N GLU A 480 30.59 1.49 35.75
CA GLU A 480 29.41 0.67 35.41
C GLU A 480 29.57 -0.82 35.80
N THR A 481 30.67 -1.22 36.46
CA THR A 481 30.90 -2.62 36.87
C THR A 481 29.78 -3.17 37.78
N GLU A 482 29.07 -2.30 38.51
CA GLU A 482 27.95 -2.68 39.36
C GLU A 482 26.73 -3.15 38.56
N HIS A 483 26.46 -2.49 37.43
CA HIS A 483 25.27 -2.72 36.61
C HIS A 483 25.48 -3.82 35.56
N GLU A 484 26.66 -4.45 35.53
CA GLU A 484 26.99 -5.49 34.57
C GLU A 484 26.32 -6.83 34.91
N SER A 485 25.43 -7.29 34.04
CA SER A 485 24.69 -8.55 34.23
C SER A 485 25.55 -9.81 33.97
N SER A 486 26.56 -9.70 33.10
CA SER A 486 27.41 -10.83 32.74
C SER A 486 28.57 -10.97 33.72
N SER A 487 28.57 -12.06 34.50
CA SER A 487 29.66 -12.37 35.44
C SER A 487 31.05 -12.43 34.79
N ARG A 488 31.12 -12.85 33.52
CA ARG A 488 32.37 -12.87 32.75
C ARG A 488 32.89 -11.46 32.43
N ILE A 489 32.01 -10.54 32.02
CA ILE A 489 32.39 -9.17 31.69
C ILE A 489 32.73 -8.42 32.98
N GLN A 490 31.90 -8.59 34.01
CA GLN A 490 32.13 -8.03 35.34
C GLN A 490 33.50 -8.46 35.90
N TYR A 491 33.85 -9.75 35.79
CA TYR A 491 35.18 -10.24 36.18
C TYR A 491 36.32 -9.57 35.40
N LEU A 492 36.16 -9.36 34.09
CA LEU A 492 37.16 -8.64 33.29
C LEU A 492 37.30 -7.18 33.71
N MET A 493 36.19 -6.48 33.91
CA MET A 493 36.19 -5.09 34.40
C MET A 493 36.90 -4.98 35.76
N LEU A 494 36.61 -5.89 36.70
CA LEU A 494 37.30 -5.95 37.99
C LEU A 494 38.81 -6.17 37.84
N ASN A 495 39.24 -7.10 36.97
CA ASN A 495 40.67 -7.32 36.73
C ASN A 495 41.36 -6.08 36.17
N ILE A 496 40.72 -5.39 35.23
CA ILE A 496 41.25 -4.14 34.64
C ILE A 496 41.32 -3.07 35.72
N LEU A 497 40.28 -2.93 36.55
CA LEU A 497 40.23 -1.97 37.66
C LEU A 497 41.37 -2.19 38.66
N PHE A 498 41.63 -3.45 39.03
CA PHE A 498 42.74 -3.78 39.92
C PHE A 498 44.12 -3.53 39.30
N ASP A 499 44.28 -3.79 38.00
CA ASP A 499 45.53 -3.49 37.29
C ASP A 499 45.78 -1.98 37.19
N VAL A 500 44.74 -1.19 36.90
CA VAL A 500 44.80 0.28 36.92
C VAL A 500 45.14 0.79 38.32
N ALA A 501 44.50 0.27 39.37
CA ALA A 501 44.79 0.66 40.76
C ALA A 501 46.25 0.35 41.14
N LYS A 502 46.74 -0.83 40.78
CA LYS A 502 48.12 -1.25 41.02
C LYS A 502 49.12 -0.32 40.32
N THR A 503 48.85 0.05 39.08
CA THR A 503 49.78 0.83 38.26
C THR A 503 49.83 2.30 38.68
N VAL A 504 48.68 2.89 39.02
CA VAL A 504 48.60 4.24 39.60
C VAL A 504 49.29 4.32 40.97
N SER A 505 49.13 3.28 41.80
CA SER A 505 49.78 3.21 43.12
C SER A 505 51.31 3.25 43.04
N LEU A 506 51.91 2.72 41.97
CA LEU A 506 53.36 2.71 41.79
C LEU A 506 53.96 4.08 41.43
N ARG A 507 53.14 5.09 41.12
CA ARG A 507 53.59 6.45 40.73
C ARG A 507 53.30 7.53 41.77
N ASP A 508 52.82 7.15 42.95
CA ASP A 508 52.51 8.05 44.08
C ASP A 508 51.46 9.15 43.78
N ASP A 509 50.59 8.99 42.77
CA ASP A 509 49.45 9.89 42.54
C ASP A 509 48.25 9.49 43.41
N ALA A 510 48.25 9.99 44.65
CA ALA A 510 47.23 9.67 45.65
C ALA A 510 45.80 10.02 45.20
N ARG A 511 45.61 11.07 44.39
CA ARG A 511 44.27 11.53 43.97
C ARG A 511 43.67 10.62 42.90
N LEU A 512 44.49 10.21 41.93
CA LEU A 512 44.08 9.21 40.93
C LEU A 512 43.78 7.88 41.61
N PHE A 513 44.63 7.45 42.54
CA PHE A 513 44.43 6.21 43.27
C PHE A 513 43.14 6.24 44.10
N GLU A 514 42.86 7.33 44.81
CA GLU A 514 41.62 7.51 45.56
C GLU A 514 40.37 7.46 44.66
N SER A 515 40.46 8.02 43.45
CA SER A 515 39.37 8.02 42.47
C SER A 515 39.07 6.60 41.96
N VAL A 516 40.11 5.83 41.62
CA VAL A 516 39.97 4.43 41.18
C VAL A 516 39.46 3.54 42.31
N MET A 517 40.01 3.69 43.53
CA MET A 517 39.54 2.97 44.72
C MET A 517 38.14 3.42 45.17
N GLY A 518 37.69 4.61 44.75
CA GLY A 518 36.33 5.09 44.93
C GLY A 518 35.31 4.15 44.28
N ILE A 519 35.59 3.67 43.07
CA ILE A 519 34.74 2.70 42.36
C ILE A 519 34.64 1.39 43.15
N VAL A 520 35.78 0.87 43.62
CA VAL A 520 35.83 -0.36 44.43
C VAL A 520 35.01 -0.19 45.71
N ARG A 521 35.16 0.94 46.41
CA ARG A 521 34.38 1.25 47.61
C ARG A 521 32.88 1.31 47.33
N GLN A 522 32.46 1.91 46.21
CA GLN A 522 31.05 1.92 45.80
C GLN A 522 30.52 0.50 45.60
N LEU A 523 31.24 -0.35 44.85
CA LEU A 523 30.87 -1.75 44.64
C LEU A 523 30.66 -2.52 45.95
N PHE A 524 31.57 -2.36 46.92
CA PHE A 524 31.44 -3.00 48.23
C PHE A 524 30.26 -2.45 49.05
N ILE A 525 30.04 -1.13 49.03
CA ILE A 525 28.92 -0.51 49.75
C ILE A 525 27.60 -0.98 49.16
N SER A 526 27.44 -0.97 47.84
CA SER A 526 26.23 -1.44 47.15
C SER A 526 25.96 -2.92 47.46
N SER A 527 27.00 -3.77 47.43
CA SER A 527 26.88 -5.18 47.80
C SER A 527 26.42 -5.38 49.25
N ILE A 528 27.01 -4.64 50.21
CA ILE A 528 26.61 -4.73 51.63
C ILE A 528 25.16 -4.28 51.81
N VAL A 529 24.76 -3.16 51.18
CA VAL A 529 23.39 -2.63 51.27
C VAL A 529 22.39 -3.64 50.71
N GLN A 530 22.68 -4.27 49.56
CA GLN A 530 21.82 -5.27 48.96
C GLN A 530 21.69 -6.52 49.84
N THR A 531 22.79 -7.02 50.40
CA THR A 531 22.75 -8.15 51.34
C THR A 531 21.98 -7.80 52.62
N THR A 532 22.14 -6.59 53.17
CA THR A 532 21.39 -6.17 54.35
C THR A 532 19.89 -5.99 54.08
N ALA A 533 19.52 -5.59 52.86
CA ALA A 533 18.13 -5.47 52.45
C ALA A 533 17.47 -6.84 52.24
N GLU A 534 18.19 -7.79 51.64
CA GLU A 534 17.74 -9.18 51.47
C GLU A 534 17.58 -9.88 52.84
N THR A 535 18.53 -9.71 53.77
CA THR A 535 18.42 -10.27 55.13
C THR A 535 17.31 -9.61 55.96
N ALA A 536 17.03 -8.32 55.75
CA ALA A 536 15.94 -7.64 56.45
C ALA A 536 14.55 -8.10 55.99
N ILE A 537 14.41 -8.54 54.74
CA ILE A 537 13.17 -9.11 54.20
C ILE A 537 12.99 -10.54 54.73
N GLU A 538 14.07 -11.34 54.83
CA GLU A 538 14.00 -12.68 55.43
C GLU A 538 13.69 -12.64 56.95
N ASP A 539 14.21 -11.65 57.67
CA ASP A 539 13.93 -11.46 59.12
C ASP A 539 12.48 -10.99 59.41
N GLU A 540 11.79 -10.34 58.45
CA GLU A 540 10.37 -9.98 58.60
C GLU A 540 9.43 -11.19 58.40
N ASP A 541 9.76 -12.12 57.49
CA ASP A 541 8.97 -13.34 57.23
C ASP A 541 9.11 -14.38 58.38
N ASP A 542 10.28 -14.45 59.03
CA ASP A 542 10.49 -15.32 60.19
C ASP A 542 9.85 -14.78 61.50
N ALA A 543 9.55 -13.47 61.57
CA ALA A 543 8.88 -12.87 62.71
C ALA A 543 7.35 -13.11 62.75
N GLU A 544 6.72 -13.48 61.63
CA GLU A 544 5.27 -13.74 61.54
C GLU A 544 4.84 -15.17 61.96
N THR A 545 5.77 -16.09 62.26
CA THR A 545 5.42 -17.50 62.55
C THR A 545 5.32 -17.90 64.03
N VAL A 546 5.40 -16.96 64.98
CA VAL A 546 5.13 -17.27 66.41
C VAL A 546 3.64 -17.09 66.75
N VAL A 547 2.81 -17.99 66.23
CA VAL A 547 1.40 -18.12 66.65
C VAL A 547 1.32 -18.98 67.92
N ALA A 548 0.99 -18.33 69.05
CA ALA A 548 0.63 -18.99 70.30
C ALA A 548 -0.70 -19.80 70.17
N PRO A 549 -0.87 -20.90 70.93
CA PRO A 549 -1.89 -21.91 70.65
C PRO A 549 -3.29 -21.47 71.11
N SER A 550 -4.25 -21.42 70.18
CA SER A 550 -5.66 -21.14 70.49
C SER A 550 -6.39 -22.38 71.04
N ARG A 551 -7.02 -22.18 72.19
CA ARG A 551 -7.86 -23.10 72.98
C ARG A 551 -9.13 -23.54 72.20
N PRO A 552 -9.63 -24.79 72.36
CA PRO A 552 -10.73 -25.33 71.54
C PRO A 552 -12.12 -24.84 72.00
N PRO A 553 -13.14 -24.81 71.10
CA PRO A 553 -14.47 -24.32 71.41
C PRO A 553 -15.33 -25.35 72.19
N PRO A 554 -16.34 -24.90 72.95
CA PRO A 554 -17.18 -25.78 73.76
C PRO A 554 -18.23 -26.53 72.92
N ARG A 555 -18.52 -27.76 73.36
CA ARG A 555 -19.50 -28.70 72.80
C ARG A 555 -20.95 -28.25 73.04
N VAL A 556 -21.82 -28.49 72.06
CA VAL A 556 -23.29 -28.55 72.23
C VAL A 556 -23.75 -30.03 72.19
N PRO A 557 -24.71 -30.48 73.02
CA PRO A 557 -25.11 -31.89 73.08
C PRO A 557 -26.17 -32.28 72.04
N ALA A 558 -26.18 -33.57 71.74
CA ALA A 558 -26.90 -34.28 70.68
C ALA A 558 -28.42 -34.42 70.85
N ALA A 559 -29.11 -34.67 69.74
CA ALA A 559 -30.33 -35.48 69.71
C ALA A 559 -30.22 -36.57 68.64
N LYS A 560 -30.32 -37.83 69.08
CA LYS A 560 -30.38 -39.06 68.27
C LYS A 560 -31.82 -39.35 67.85
N ALA A 561 -32.02 -39.72 66.60
CA ALA A 561 -32.96 -40.74 66.09
C ALA A 561 -32.72 -40.79 64.57
N GLY A 562 -32.46 -41.90 63.89
CA GLY A 562 -32.83 -43.29 64.12
C GLY A 562 -33.56 -43.79 62.87
N CYS A 563 -33.09 -44.91 62.33
CA CYS A 563 -33.77 -45.82 61.37
C CYS A 563 -33.65 -45.59 59.85
N LYS A 564 -32.97 -46.59 59.25
CA LYS A 564 -33.41 -47.50 58.16
C LYS A 564 -33.12 -47.15 56.68
N LEU A 565 -32.12 -47.87 56.15
CA LEU A 565 -32.07 -48.63 54.88
C LEU A 565 -33.45 -49.14 54.36
N PRO A 566 -33.57 -49.70 53.13
CA PRO A 566 -32.79 -49.56 51.89
C PRO A 566 -33.66 -49.37 50.61
N GLU A 567 -32.98 -49.19 49.47
CA GLU A 567 -33.34 -49.63 48.10
C GLU A 567 -34.73 -49.31 47.50
N LYS A 568 -34.70 -48.52 46.43
CA LYS A 568 -34.85 -49.06 45.06
C LYS A 568 -34.09 -48.21 44.06
#